data_AF-A0A3L8C1E6-F1
#
_entry.id   AF-A0A3L8C1E6-F1
#
_cell.length_a   1.000
_cell.length_b   1.000
_cell.length_c   1.000
_cell.angle_alpha   90.00
_cell.angle_beta   90.00
_cell.angle_gamma   90.00
#
_symmetry.space_group_name_H-M   'P 1'
#
loop_
_entity.id
_entity.type
_entity.pdbx_description
1 polymer ?
#
loop_
_entity_poly.entity_id
_entity_poly.type
_entity_poly.pdbx_seq_one_letter_code
_entity_poly.pdbx_strand_id
1 'polypeptide(L)'
;QTKPEAVQFSRVPATWNASFRKLGKLYYVIEKLGLQDKAMPLVFDYVHGQKKTVDGPKSAFEALSSLEVTEAAVTEAWNDTEVETKTNTAGRTFSQYQLRGVPAFMVNGQYTTSVKMAGSEEELFEVVNFLLGK
;
A
#
# COMPACT_ATOMS: atom_id res chain seq x y z
N GLN A 1 -1.14 -5.24 -21.80
CA GLN A 1 -0.02 -4.49 -22.43
C GLN A 1 1.18 -4.58 -21.51
N THR A 2 2.32 -4.97 -22.07
CA THR A 2 3.58 -5.20 -21.36
C THR A 2 4.34 -3.89 -21.20
N LYS A 3 4.81 -3.66 -19.96
CA LYS A 3 5.47 -2.44 -19.47
C LYS A 3 6.81 -2.21 -20.20
N PRO A 4 7.18 -0.97 -20.59
CA PRO A 4 8.55 -0.66 -21.02
C PRO A 4 9.54 -0.88 -19.85
N GLU A 5 10.73 -1.41 -20.15
CA GLU A 5 11.77 -1.80 -19.17
C GLU A 5 12.28 -0.65 -18.26
N ALA A 6 11.94 0.61 -18.56
CA ALA A 6 12.41 1.79 -17.82
C ALA A 6 11.52 2.19 -16.63
N VAL A 7 10.41 1.49 -16.36
CA VAL A 7 9.42 1.91 -15.35
C VAL A 7 9.54 1.07 -14.08
N GLN A 8 10.10 1.65 -13.00
CA GLN A 8 9.95 1.09 -11.66
C GLN A 8 8.58 1.48 -11.09
N PHE A 9 7.79 0.47 -10.71
CA PHE A 9 6.51 0.70 -10.04
C PHE A 9 6.68 0.33 -8.57
N SER A 10 6.54 1.32 -7.70
CA SER A 10 6.57 1.14 -6.25
C SER A 10 5.24 1.58 -5.67
N ARG A 11 4.64 0.74 -4.82
CA ARG A 11 3.44 1.09 -4.07
C ARG A 11 3.88 1.67 -2.73
N VAL A 12 3.47 2.90 -2.45
CA VAL A 12 3.64 3.52 -1.15
C VAL A 12 2.27 3.57 -0.48
N PRO A 13 2.05 2.85 0.64
CA PRO A 13 0.76 2.87 1.31
C PRO A 13 0.53 4.24 1.96
N ALA A 14 -0.73 4.69 1.96
CA ALA A 14 -1.11 5.89 2.69
C ALA A 14 -0.97 5.67 4.19
N THR A 15 -0.31 6.61 4.87
CA THR A 15 -0.13 6.58 6.33
C THR A 15 -0.44 7.93 6.99
N TRP A 16 -1.35 8.73 6.40
CA TRP A 16 -1.59 10.11 6.82
C TRP A 16 -2.29 10.25 8.19
N ASN A 17 -2.91 9.20 8.71
CA ASN A 17 -3.45 9.13 10.06
C ASN A 17 -3.08 7.80 10.72
N ALA A 18 -3.38 7.67 12.03
CA ALA A 18 -3.00 6.48 12.79
C ALA A 18 -3.56 5.18 12.21
N SER A 19 -4.83 5.14 11.78
CA SER A 19 -5.44 3.94 11.21
C SER A 19 -4.80 3.56 9.87
N PHE A 20 -4.60 4.52 8.97
CA PHE A 20 -3.92 4.29 7.70
C PHE A 20 -2.46 3.90 7.90
N ARG A 21 -1.77 4.45 8.91
CA ARG A 21 -0.41 4.04 9.27
C ARG A 21 -0.35 2.56 9.64
N LYS A 22 -1.33 2.03 10.35
CA LYS A 22 -1.39 0.60 10.70
C LYS A 22 -1.64 -0.28 9.47
N LEU A 23 -2.51 0.15 8.56
CA LEU A 23 -2.73 -0.54 7.28
C LEU A 23 -1.48 -0.49 6.38
N GLY A 24 -0.79 0.64 6.32
CA GLY A 24 0.48 0.75 5.61
C GLY A 24 1.60 -0.06 6.24
N LYS A 25 1.61 -0.17 7.57
CA LYS A 25 2.51 -1.09 8.27
C LYS A 25 2.21 -2.55 7.92
N LEU A 26 0.94 -2.94 7.89
CA LEU A 26 0.52 -4.28 7.44
C LEU A 26 0.97 -4.56 6.00
N TYR A 27 0.91 -3.59 5.10
CA TYR A 27 1.44 -3.74 3.74
C TYR A 27 2.93 -4.13 3.75
N TYR A 28 3.75 -3.47 4.56
CA TYR A 28 5.18 -3.78 4.65
C TYR A 28 5.46 -5.10 5.39
N VAL A 29 4.61 -5.51 6.34
CA VAL A 29 4.65 -6.85 6.93
C VAL A 29 4.41 -7.92 5.86
N ILE A 30 3.38 -7.73 5.04
CA ILE A 30 3.05 -8.63 3.93
C ILE A 30 4.17 -8.70 2.91
N GLU A 31 4.80 -7.56 2.58
CA GLU A 31 5.99 -7.50 1.73
C GLU A 31 7.16 -8.28 2.32
N LYS A 32 7.46 -8.08 3.61
CA LYS A 32 8.56 -8.80 4.29
C LYS A 32 8.33 -10.32 4.31
N LEU A 33 7.08 -10.74 4.41
CA LEU A 33 6.69 -12.15 4.38
C LEU A 33 6.55 -12.72 2.95
N GLY A 34 6.69 -11.90 1.91
CA GLY A 34 6.55 -12.34 0.52
C GLY A 34 5.13 -12.77 0.13
N LEU A 35 4.10 -12.25 0.83
CA LEU A 35 2.70 -12.69 0.69
C LEU A 35 1.83 -11.72 -0.15
N GLN A 36 2.44 -10.76 -0.84
CA GLN A 36 1.75 -9.62 -1.46
C GLN A 36 0.59 -10.03 -2.38
N ASP A 37 0.81 -11.02 -3.24
CA ASP A 37 -0.17 -11.42 -4.25
C ASP A 37 -1.44 -12.04 -3.64
N LYS A 38 -1.30 -12.75 -2.50
CA LYS A 38 -2.40 -13.47 -1.85
C LYS A 38 -3.04 -12.69 -0.70
N ALA A 39 -2.26 -11.84 -0.03
CA ALA A 39 -2.71 -11.14 1.18
C ALA A 39 -3.56 -9.91 0.87
N MET A 40 -3.32 -9.20 -0.23
CA MET A 40 -4.05 -7.96 -0.54
C MET A 40 -5.57 -8.14 -0.65
N PRO A 41 -6.11 -9.16 -1.35
CA PRO A 41 -7.56 -9.41 -1.36
C PRO A 41 -8.12 -9.73 0.02
N LEU A 42 -7.39 -10.50 0.84
CA LEU A 42 -7.83 -10.90 2.19
C LEU A 42 -7.90 -9.70 3.13
N VAL A 43 -6.88 -8.83 3.09
CA VAL A 43 -6.87 -7.58 3.88
C VAL A 43 -8.00 -6.65 3.42
N PHE A 44 -8.27 -6.58 2.12
CA PHE A 44 -9.36 -5.76 1.60
C PHE A 44 -10.73 -6.26 2.09
N ASP A 45 -10.97 -7.57 2.03
CA ASP A 45 -12.19 -8.19 2.57
C ASP A 45 -12.30 -8.01 4.09
N TYR A 46 -11.21 -8.19 4.83
CA TYR A 46 -11.17 -8.00 6.29
C TYR A 46 -11.61 -6.59 6.69
N VAL A 47 -11.15 -5.56 5.96
CA VAL A 47 -11.48 -4.15 6.26
C VAL A 47 -12.85 -3.74 5.71
N HIS A 48 -13.18 -4.07 4.46
CA HIS A 48 -14.38 -3.57 3.80
C HIS A 48 -15.56 -4.54 3.84
N GLY A 49 -15.31 -5.84 3.69
CA GLY A 49 -16.33 -6.88 3.75
C GLY A 49 -16.74 -7.19 5.19
N GLN A 50 -15.77 -7.49 6.04
CA GLN A 50 -15.99 -7.86 7.44
C GLN A 50 -16.06 -6.65 8.39
N LYS A 51 -15.74 -5.44 7.91
CA LYS A 51 -15.73 -4.20 8.70
C LYS A 51 -14.84 -4.27 9.94
N LYS A 52 -13.74 -5.01 9.87
CA LYS A 52 -12.76 -5.14 10.96
C LYS A 52 -11.61 -4.15 10.78
N THR A 53 -11.02 -3.74 11.89
CA THR A 53 -9.89 -2.80 11.91
C THR A 53 -8.59 -3.56 12.16
N VAL A 54 -7.52 -3.10 11.50
CA VAL A 54 -6.14 -3.53 11.79
C VAL A 54 -5.55 -2.58 12.82
N ASP A 55 -5.45 -3.04 14.05
CA ASP A 55 -5.00 -2.25 15.20
C ASP A 55 -3.62 -2.64 15.73
N GLY A 56 -3.09 -3.81 15.34
CA GLY A 56 -1.82 -4.34 15.82
C GLY A 56 -1.52 -5.74 15.28
N PRO A 57 -0.48 -6.41 15.78
CA PRO A 57 0.01 -7.69 15.23
C PRO A 57 -1.05 -8.80 15.26
N LYS A 58 -1.90 -8.85 16.28
CA LYS A 58 -2.97 -9.85 16.39
C LYS A 58 -4.04 -9.70 15.30
N SER A 59 -4.50 -8.48 15.04
CA SER A 59 -5.49 -8.21 13.97
C SER A 59 -4.86 -8.29 12.58
N ALA A 60 -3.58 -7.97 12.46
CA ALA A 60 -2.79 -8.26 11.26
C ALA A 60 -2.71 -9.76 10.99
N PHE A 61 -2.45 -10.59 12.00
CA PHE A 61 -2.48 -12.04 11.87
C PHE A 61 -3.87 -12.55 11.50
N GLU A 62 -4.92 -12.04 12.14
CA GLU A 62 -6.31 -12.40 11.81
C GLU A 62 -6.63 -12.14 10.33
N ALA A 63 -6.23 -10.98 9.81
CA ALA A 63 -6.40 -10.61 8.40
C ALA A 63 -5.61 -11.51 7.43
N LEU A 64 -4.55 -12.19 7.91
CA LEU A 64 -3.69 -13.07 7.12
C LEU A 64 -3.86 -14.55 7.44
N SER A 65 -4.74 -14.89 8.39
CA SER A 65 -4.87 -16.24 8.98
C SER A 65 -5.25 -17.34 7.99
N SER A 66 -5.81 -16.96 6.84
CA SER A 66 -6.12 -17.89 5.74
C SER A 66 -4.90 -18.25 4.88
N LEU A 67 -3.74 -17.62 5.13
CA LEU A 67 -2.46 -17.92 4.49
C LEU A 67 -1.61 -18.80 5.40
N GLU A 68 -0.60 -19.45 4.82
CA GLU A 68 0.39 -20.25 5.55
C GLU A 68 1.38 -19.34 6.30
N VAL A 69 0.90 -18.65 7.34
CA VAL A 69 1.69 -17.76 8.20
C VAL A 69 1.37 -18.04 9.67
N THR A 70 2.37 -17.88 10.54
CA THR A 70 2.18 -18.01 11.99
C THR A 70 1.99 -16.64 12.64
N GLU A 71 1.27 -16.58 13.76
CA GLU A 71 1.14 -15.35 14.55
C GLU A 71 2.50 -14.80 15.00
N ALA A 72 3.45 -15.70 15.30
CA ALA A 72 4.82 -15.34 15.64
C ALA A 72 5.52 -14.62 14.48
N ALA A 73 5.45 -15.16 13.25
CA ALA A 73 6.06 -14.54 12.08
C ALA A 73 5.45 -13.16 11.75
N VAL A 74 4.12 -13.02 11.88
CA VAL A 74 3.46 -11.72 11.70
C VAL A 74 3.90 -10.73 12.78
N THR A 75 3.98 -11.17 14.03
CA THR A 75 4.37 -10.30 15.16
C THR A 75 5.82 -9.86 15.06
N GLU A 76 6.72 -10.76 14.66
CA GLU A 76 8.13 -10.47 14.42
C GLU A 76 8.26 -9.44 13.28
N ALA A 77 7.65 -9.71 12.13
CA ALA A 77 7.66 -8.78 11.00
C ALA A 77 7.02 -7.42 11.35
N TRP A 78 5.96 -7.41 12.17
CA TRP A 78 5.34 -6.16 12.63
C TRP A 78 6.28 -5.32 13.51
N ASN A 79 7.10 -5.95 14.34
CA ASN A 79 8.03 -5.24 15.22
C ASN A 79 9.40 -5.01 14.56
N ASP A 80 9.58 -5.46 13.33
CA ASP A 80 10.82 -5.32 12.59
C ASP A 80 11.15 -3.85 12.27
N THR A 81 12.44 -3.51 12.45
CA THR A 81 12.92 -2.13 12.28
C THR A 81 12.86 -1.67 10.82
N GLU A 82 13.03 -2.58 9.87
CA GLU A 82 12.91 -2.29 8.44
C GLU A 82 11.47 -1.89 8.09
N VAL A 83 10.49 -2.65 8.62
CA VAL A 83 9.05 -2.37 8.44
C VAL A 83 8.68 -1.02 9.04
N GLU A 84 9.18 -0.71 10.24
CA GLU A 84 8.96 0.59 10.88
C GLU A 84 9.58 1.73 10.07
N THR A 85 10.80 1.54 9.56
CA THR A 85 11.51 2.53 8.73
C THR A 85 10.78 2.81 7.43
N LYS A 86 10.32 1.75 6.74
CA LYS A 86 9.53 1.86 5.51
C LYS A 86 8.21 2.58 5.77
N THR A 87 7.50 2.23 6.85
CA THR A 87 6.26 2.89 7.25
C THR A 87 6.45 4.39 7.51
N ASN A 88 7.54 4.76 8.20
CA ASN A 88 7.84 6.16 8.48
C ASN A 88 8.26 6.94 7.23
N THR A 89 9.00 6.31 6.33
CA THR A 89 9.36 6.88 5.02
C THR A 89 8.12 7.13 4.18
N ALA A 90 7.20 6.16 4.11
CA ALA A 90 5.93 6.30 3.42
C ALA A 90 5.11 7.51 3.91
N GLY A 91 5.06 7.72 5.23
CA GLY A 91 4.38 8.88 5.81
C GLY A 91 5.01 10.20 5.42
N ARG A 92 6.35 10.28 5.43
CA ARG A 92 7.08 11.47 4.99
C ARG A 92 6.82 11.77 3.51
N THR A 93 6.83 10.74 2.66
CA THR A 93 6.48 10.86 1.24
C THR A 93 5.05 11.42 1.06
N PHE A 94 4.05 10.86 1.74
CA PHE A 94 2.67 11.37 1.67
C PHE A 94 2.55 12.85 2.08
N SER A 95 3.23 13.26 3.15
CA SER A 95 3.25 14.65 3.60
C SER A 95 4.00 15.58 2.64
N GLN A 96 5.15 15.16 2.11
CA GLN A 96 5.95 15.95 1.17
C GLN A 96 5.18 16.25 -0.12
N TYR A 97 4.41 15.27 -0.61
CA TYR A 97 3.68 15.38 -1.86
C TYR A 97 2.24 15.85 -1.71
N GLN A 98 1.85 16.30 -0.51
CA GLN A 98 0.51 16.84 -0.19
C GLN A 98 -0.65 15.94 -0.69
N LEU A 99 -0.45 14.62 -0.70
CA LEU A 99 -1.44 13.67 -1.19
C LEU A 99 -2.63 13.63 -0.23
N ARG A 100 -3.84 13.96 -0.71
CA ARG A 100 -5.08 14.04 0.09
C ARG A 100 -6.06 12.88 -0.14
N GLY A 101 -5.67 11.85 -0.88
CA GLY A 101 -6.52 10.69 -1.16
C GLY A 101 -5.77 9.53 -1.80
N VAL A 102 -6.35 8.32 -1.67
CA VAL A 102 -5.94 7.12 -2.40
C VAL A 102 -7.11 6.62 -3.26
N PRO A 103 -6.86 6.00 -4.43
CA PRO A 103 -5.55 5.78 -5.05
C PRO A 103 -4.99 7.06 -5.67
N ALA A 104 -3.71 7.36 -5.37
CA ALA A 104 -2.93 8.42 -6.00
C ALA A 104 -1.68 7.79 -6.62
N PHE A 105 -1.38 8.18 -7.85
CA PHE A 105 -0.23 7.72 -8.61
C PHE A 105 0.76 8.87 -8.72
N MET A 106 2.01 8.57 -8.43
CA MET A 106 3.13 9.47 -8.68
C MET A 106 3.90 8.97 -9.89
N VAL A 107 4.05 9.80 -10.90
CA VAL A 107 4.81 9.49 -12.11
C VAL A 107 6.04 10.40 -12.15
N ASN A 108 7.21 9.80 -12.34
CA ASN A 108 8.53 10.46 -12.38
C ASN A 108 8.87 11.34 -11.16
N GLY A 109 8.24 11.12 -10.00
CA GLY A 109 8.46 11.93 -8.80
C GLY A 109 8.01 13.39 -8.90
N GLN A 110 7.38 13.76 -10.02
CA GLN A 110 7.05 15.14 -10.40
C GLN A 110 5.55 15.35 -10.60
N TYR A 111 4.83 14.30 -11.02
CA TYR A 111 3.42 14.40 -11.37
C TYR A 111 2.57 13.52 -10.46
N THR A 112 1.51 14.09 -9.90
CA THR A 112 0.51 13.36 -9.10
C THR A 112 -0.80 13.27 -9.90
N THR A 113 -1.38 12.07 -9.97
CA THR A 113 -2.71 11.84 -10.53
C THR A 113 -3.50 10.91 -9.59
N SER A 114 -4.81 10.86 -9.71
CA SER A 114 -5.69 9.98 -8.93
C SER A 114 -6.92 9.67 -9.77
N VAL A 115 -7.69 8.62 -9.45
CA VAL A 115 -8.95 8.32 -10.16
C VAL A 115 -9.87 9.55 -10.15
N LYS A 116 -9.90 10.30 -9.05
CA LYS A 116 -10.69 11.54 -8.93
C LYS A 116 -10.19 12.69 -9.81
N MET A 117 -8.89 12.73 -10.10
CA MET A 117 -8.30 13.71 -11.03
C MET A 117 -8.42 13.27 -12.49
N ALA A 118 -8.41 11.96 -12.75
CA ALA A 118 -8.49 11.40 -14.08
C ALA A 118 -9.93 11.30 -14.60
N GLY A 119 -10.93 11.19 -13.72
CA GLY A 119 -12.35 11.10 -14.08
C GLY A 119 -12.90 9.67 -13.98
N SER A 120 -12.08 8.67 -14.31
CA SER A 120 -12.41 7.24 -14.25
C SER A 120 -11.14 6.37 -14.07
N GLU A 121 -11.31 5.08 -13.77
CA GLU A 121 -10.18 4.13 -13.71
C GLU A 121 -9.50 3.95 -15.08
N GLU A 122 -10.25 4.02 -16.18
CA GLU A 122 -9.71 3.89 -17.54
C GLU A 122 -8.87 5.11 -17.92
N GLU A 123 -9.39 6.32 -17.68
CA GLU A 123 -8.66 7.58 -17.93
C GLU A 123 -7.42 7.71 -17.05
N LEU A 124 -7.42 7.10 -15.85
CA LEU A 124 -6.25 7.08 -14.99
C LEU A 124 -5.06 6.38 -15.66
N PHE A 125 -5.27 5.24 -16.31
CA PHE A 125 -4.19 4.52 -16.99
C PHE A 125 -3.71 5.26 -18.23
N GLU A 126 -4.59 6.01 -18.93
CA GLU A 126 -4.21 6.89 -20.03
C GLU A 126 -3.33 8.05 -19.55
N VAL A 127 -3.72 8.72 -18.46
CA VAL A 127 -2.95 9.81 -17.84
C VAL A 127 -1.61 9.30 -17.32
N VAL A 128 -1.56 8.12 -16.69
CA VAL A 128 -0.30 7.49 -16.24
C VAL A 128 0.61 7.20 -17.44
N ASN A 129 0.08 6.64 -18.53
CA ASN A 129 0.87 6.39 -19.74
C ASN A 129 1.37 7.68 -20.40
N PHE A 130 0.57 8.74 -20.44
CA PHE A 130 0.98 10.04 -20.94
C PHE A 130 2.11 10.65 -20.11
N LEU A 131 2.01 10.58 -18.77
CA LEU A 131 3.01 11.12 -17.86
C LEU A 131 4.31 10.30 -17.85
N LEU A 132 4.27 9.01 -18.23
CA LEU A 132 5.46 8.18 -18.39
C LEU A 132 6.30 8.59 -19.62
N GLY A 133 5.70 9.24 -20.62
CA GLY A 133 6.39 9.76 -21.81
C GLY A 133 6.91 11.19 -21.68
N LYS A 134 6.81 11.80 -20.49
CA LYS A 134 7.22 13.17 -20.17
C LYS A 134 8.45 13.16 -19.28
#